data_AF-A0A836WG78-F1
#
_entry.id   AF-A0A836WG78-F1
#
_cell.length_a   1.000
_cell.length_b   1.000
_cell.length_c   1.000
_cell.angle_alpha   90.00
_cell.angle_beta   90.00
_cell.angle_gamma   90.00
#
_symmetry.space_group_name_H-M   'P 1'
#
loop_
_entity.id
_entity.type
_entity.pdbx_description
1 polymer ?
#
loop_
_entity_poly.entity_id
_entity_poly.type
_entity_poly.pdbx_seq_one_letter_code
_entity_poly.pdbx_strand_id
1 'polypeptide(L)' 'MKLIKKGAEADIYQSRWNNNNAIFKIRKIKNYRNSLLDSKIRKQRTLKESQMLSHVKSFGIPTPLVYFVNLEKSLIVM' A
#
# COMPACT_ATOMS: atom_id res chain seq x y z
N MET A 1 -2.46 -4.30 15.06
CA MET A 1 -1.86 -4.62 13.74
C MET A 1 -0.75 -5.63 13.94
N LYS A 2 -0.73 -6.74 13.19
CA LYS A 2 0.31 -7.79 13.28
C LYS A 2 1.15 -7.77 12.00
N LEU A 3 2.48 -7.65 12.09
CA LEU A 3 3.35 -7.75 10.91
C LEU A 3 3.29 -9.19 10.37
N ILE A 4 2.93 -9.36 9.10
CA ILE A 4 2.91 -10.66 8.42
C ILE A 4 4.23 -10.88 7.69
N LYS A 5 4.66 -9.86 6.93
CA LYS A 5 5.83 -9.98 6.06
C LYS A 5 6.53 -8.64 5.92
N LYS A 6 7.86 -8.68 5.99
CA LYS A 6 8.73 -7.54 5.72
C LYS A 6 9.33 -7.70 4.33
N GLY A 7 9.16 -6.70 3.47
CA GLY A 7 9.72 -6.68 2.13
C GLY A 7 10.85 -5.66 1.99
N ALA A 8 11.54 -5.70 0.85
CA ALA A 8 12.53 -4.69 0.53
C ALA A 8 11.90 -3.28 0.43
N GLU A 9 10.66 -3.19 -0.05
CA GLU A 9 10.01 -1.90 -0.32
C GLU A 9 8.89 -1.55 0.68
N ALA A 10 8.13 -2.54 1.13
CA ALA A 10 6.97 -2.33 1.97
C ALA A 10 6.86 -3.41 3.06
N ASP A 11 6.29 -3.00 4.18
CA ASP A 11 5.92 -3.88 5.29
C ASP A 11 4.42 -4.18 5.18
N ILE A 12 4.05 -5.44 5.34
CA ILE A 12 2.67 -5.93 5.23
C ILE A 12 2.17 -6.31 6.61
N TYR A 13 1.10 -5.65 7.05
CA TYR A 13 0.46 -5.90 8.33
C TYR A 13 -0.96 -6.43 8.15
N GLN A 14 -1.39 -7.31 9.05
CA GLN A 14 -2.78 -7.72 9.20
C GLN A 14 -3.46 -6.85 10.26
N SER A 15 -4.67 -6.40 9.98
CA SER A 15 -5.54 -5.76 10.97
C SER A 15 -7.00 -5.88 10.54
N ARG A 16 -7.89 -5.13 11.19
CA ARG A 16 -9.26 -4.94 10.74
C ARG A 16 -9.47 -3.55 10.15
N TRP A 17 -10.32 -3.46 9.14
CA TRP A 17 -10.86 -2.23 8.54
C TRP A 17 -12.38 -2.35 8.48
N ASN A 18 -13.11 -1.47 9.16
CA ASN A 18 -14.58 -1.52 9.28
C ASN A 18 -15.11 -2.93 9.59
N ASN A 19 -14.56 -3.55 10.65
CA ASN A 19 -14.86 -4.91 11.11
C ASN A 19 -14.45 -6.06 10.17
N ASN A 20 -13.96 -5.78 8.96
CA ASN A 20 -13.45 -6.77 8.03
C ASN A 20 -11.95 -7.01 8.22
N ASN A 21 -11.49 -8.23 8.00
CA ASN A 21 -10.05 -8.52 7.96
C ASN A 21 -9.42 -7.82 6.76
N ALA A 22 -8.35 -7.07 6.99
CA ALA A 22 -7.70 -6.24 5.99
C ALA A 22 -6.18 -6.30 6.12
N ILE A 23 -5.53 -6.03 4.99
CA ILE A 23 -4.09 -5.95 4.84
C ILE A 23 -3.68 -4.48 4.68
N PHE A 24 -2.69 -4.10 5.48
CA PHE A 24 -2.11 -2.76 5.48
C PHE A 24 -0.71 -2.86 4.89
N LYS A 25 -0.53 -2.31 3.71
CA LYS A 25 0.76 -2.27 3.01
C LYS A 25 1.37 -0.88 3.17
N ILE A 26 2.48 -0.79 3.90
CA ILE A 26 3.13 0.49 4.25
C ILE A 26 4.51 0.54 3.61
N ARG A 27 4.76 1.55 2.76
CA ARG A 27 6.08 1.79 2.16
C ARG A 27 6.97 2.59 3.12
N LYS A 28 8.04 1.96 3.63
CA LYS A 28 8.97 2.57 4.59
C LYS A 28 9.92 3.55 3.88
N ILE A 29 10.30 4.61 4.60
CA ILE A 29 11.31 5.58 4.15
C ILE A 29 12.64 4.87 3.88
N LYS A 30 13.31 5.24 2.79
CA LYS A 30 14.67 4.77 2.49
C LYS A 30 15.68 5.86 2.77
N ASN A 31 16.35 5.74 3.92
CA ASN A 31 17.29 6.75 4.43
C ASN A 31 18.52 6.98 3.54
N TYR A 32 18.85 6.02 2.67
CA TYR A 32 19.95 6.17 1.70
C TYR A 32 19.61 7.08 0.51
N ARG A 33 18.34 7.47 0.33
CA ARG A 33 17.90 8.35 -0.76
C ARG A 33 17.71 9.77 -0.26
N ASN A 34 17.81 10.73 -1.17
CA ASN A 34 17.31 12.08 -0.91
C ASN A 34 15.82 12.02 -0.49
N SER A 35 15.46 12.77 0.56
CA SER A 35 14.13 12.72 1.19
C SER A 35 12.99 13.13 0.27
N LEU A 36 13.19 14.18 -0.55
CA LEU A 36 12.21 14.65 -1.53
C LEU A 36 11.98 13.60 -2.61
N LEU A 37 13.07 13.00 -3.09
CA LEU A 37 13.02 11.93 -4.08
C LEU A 37 12.29 10.68 -3.53
N ASP A 38 12.64 10.24 -2.32
CA ASP A 38 12.02 9.06 -1.72
C ASP A 38 10.53 9.27 -1.47
N SER A 39 10.14 10.45 -0.99
CA SER A 39 8.74 10.83 -0.82
C SER A 39 7.97 10.77 -2.15
N LYS A 40 8.54 11.35 -3.22
CA LYS A 40 7.94 11.32 -4.56
C LYS A 40 7.79 9.89 -5.08
N ILE A 41 8.83 9.06 -4.97
CA ILE A 41 8.81 7.66 -5.41
C ILE A 41 7.74 6.87 -4.67
N ARG A 42 7.71 6.95 -3.33
CA ARG A 42 6.73 6.20 -2.53
C ARG A 42 5.29 6.63 -2.86
N LYS A 43 5.04 7.94 -2.96
CA LYS A 43 3.72 8.49 -3.32
C LYS A 43 3.26 8.01 -4.70
N GLN A 44 4.11 8.11 -5.71
CA GLN A 44 3.79 7.66 -7.07
C GLN A 44 3.52 6.16 -7.15
N ARG A 45 4.35 5.34 -6.47
CA ARG A 45 4.18 3.88 -6.45
C ARG A 45 2.93 3.45 -5.71
N THR A 46 2.61 4.09 -4.57
CA THR A 46 1.35 3.84 -3.83
C THR A 46 0.14 4.19 -4.69
N LEU A 47 0.14 5.36 -5.34
CA LEU A 47 -0.95 5.79 -6.21
C LEU A 47 -1.15 4.80 -7.37
N LYS A 48 -0.07 4.52 -8.12
CA LYS A 48 -0.14 3.65 -9.30
C LYS A 48 -0.60 2.23 -8.94
N GLU A 49 -0.10 1.67 -7.83
CA GLU A 49 -0.54 0.35 -7.38
C GLU A 49 -2.02 0.31 -7.04
N SER A 50 -2.52 1.29 -6.26
CA SER A 50 -3.94 1.34 -5.90
C SER A 50 -4.87 1.49 -7.12
N GLN A 51 -4.48 2.34 -8.08
CA GLN A 51 -5.23 2.54 -9.32
C GLN A 51 -5.24 1.28 -10.18
N MET A 52 -4.08 0.62 -10.36
CA MET A 52 -3.99 -0.61 -11.13
C MET A 52 -4.80 -1.75 -10.50
N LEU A 53 -4.74 -1.92 -9.17
CA LEU A 53 -5.52 -2.94 -8.46
C LEU A 53 -7.02 -2.74 -8.65
N SER A 54 -7.50 -1.51 -8.47
CA SER A 54 -8.92 -1.17 -8.64
C SER A 54 -9.38 -1.30 -10.09
N HIS A 55 -8.58 -0.85 -11.05
CA HIS A 55 -8.89 -0.93 -12.47
C HIS A 55 -8.96 -2.39 -12.94
N VAL A 56 -7.96 -3.20 -12.62
CA VAL A 56 -7.94 -4.63 -12.97
C VAL A 56 -9.12 -5.38 -12.35
N LYS A 57 -9.51 -5.02 -11.11
CA LYS A 57 -10.68 -5.62 -10.45
C LYS A 57 -11.99 -5.33 -11.19
N SER A 58 -12.13 -4.16 -11.80
CA SER A 58 -13.33 -3.81 -12.59
C SER A 58 -13.52 -4.69 -13.83
N PHE A 59 -12.47 -5.34 -14.32
CA PHE A 59 -12.54 -6.33 -15.40
C PHE A 59 -12.88 -7.75 -14.91
N GLY A 60 -13.22 -7.93 -13.63
CA GLY A 60 -13.53 -9.25 -13.05
C GLY A 60 -12.29 -10.10 -12.74
N ILE A 61 -11.09 -9.55 -12.85
CA ILE A 61 -9.84 -10.26 -12.53
C ILE A 61 -9.66 -10.30 -11.00
N PRO A 62 -9.34 -11.47 -10.40
CA PRO A 62 -9.21 -11.61 -8.96
C PRO A 62 -7.97 -10.86 -8.43
N THR A 63 -8.21 -9.67 -7.87
CA THR A 63 -7.20 -8.86 -7.18
C THR A 63 -7.70 -8.44 -5.78
N PRO A 64 -6.82 -8.00 -4.86
CA PRO A 64 -7.26 -7.40 -3.59
C PRO A 64 -8.18 -6.19 -3.80
N LEU A 65 -9.18 -6.01 -2.93
CA LEU A 65 -10.07 -4.85 -2.97
C LEU A 65 -9.40 -3.69 -2.25
N VAL A 66 -9.19 -2.55 -2.92
CA VAL A 66 -8.62 -1.38 -2.25
C VAL A 66 -9.70 -0.70 -1.41
N TYR A 67 -9.57 -0.76 -0.09
CA TYR A 67 -10.49 -0.10 0.85
C TYR A 67 -10.15 1.38 1.06
N PHE A 68 -8.85 1.69 1.17
CA PHE A 68 -8.39 3.04 1.48
C PHE A 68 -6.96 3.27 1.02
N VAL A 69 -6.64 4.51 0.62
CA VAL A 69 -5.30 4.91 0.19
C VAL A 69 -4.90 6.18 0.93
N ASN A 70 -3.76 6.15 1.61
CA ASN A 70 -3.17 7.33 2.24
C ASN A 70 -1.81 7.62 1.61
N LEU A 71 -1.74 8.70 0.83
CA LEU A 71 -0.54 9.09 0.10
C LEU A 71 0.55 9.70 0.98
N GLU A 72 0.19 10.38 2.07
CA GLU A 72 1.14 10.97 3.02
C GLU A 72 1.92 9.88 3.76
N LYS A 73 1.20 8.86 4.24
CA LYS A 73 1.78 7.70 4.93
C LYS A 73 2.23 6.60 3.97
N SER A 74 2.03 6.79 2.66
CA SER A 74 2.33 5.78 1.62
C SER A 74 1.75 4.39 1.98
N LEU A 75 0.49 4.39 2.41
CA LEU A 75 -0.27 3.24 2.91
C LEU A 75 -1.40 2.89 1.93
N ILE A 76 -1.58 1.60 1.69
CA ILE A 76 -2.77 1.03 1.06
C ILE A 76 -3.41 0.06 2.05
N VAL A 77 -4.72 0.21 2.28
CA VAL A 77 -5.55 -0.75 2.99
C VAL A 77 -6.32 -1.55 1.94
N MET A 78 -6.14 -2.86 1.95
CA MET A 78 -6.73 -3.79 0.98
C MET A 78 -7.24 -5.08 1.63
#